data_AF-A0A1L3F9D2-F1
#
_entry.id   AF-A0A1L3F9D2-F1
#
_cell.length_a   1.000
_cell.length_b   1.000
_cell.length_c   1.000
_cell.angle_alpha   90.00
_cell.angle_beta   90.00
_cell.angle_gamma   90.00
#
_symmetry.space_group_name_H-M   'P 1'
#
loop_
_entity.id
_entity.type
_entity.pdbx_description
1 polymer ?
#
loop_
_entity_poly.entity_id
_entity_poly.type
_entity_poly.pdbx_seq_one_letter_code
_entity_poly.pdbx_strand_id
1 'polypeptide(L)'
;MADEISHPHSRALALVWAAWLRQFRREVTSTEEMAQAAIRLCSEHGYPLWRAMGAIMHGWALSESGQKPEECIAQMRQGLADLRATGAGLWQPCFLALIAEACDKANRIDEGLAVLDQALGIVQERAERFYEAELHRLRGELLLRCNPANVSACETCFRTAIAIARNQQARSLELRAATSLARLWVERGERRNAQDLLTGICGWFTEGFNTLDLREARALLSELGGPT
;
A
#
# COMPACT_ATOMS: atom_id res chain seq x y z
N MET A 1 -1.51 6.21 43.89
CA MET A 1 -1.03 7.16 42.87
C MET A 1 0.19 6.58 42.15
N ALA A 2 0.06 5.44 41.49
CA ALA A 2 1.18 4.73 40.85
C ALA A 2 0.82 4.17 39.46
N ASP A 3 -0.19 4.75 38.80
CA ASP A 3 -0.70 4.27 37.51
C ASP A 3 -0.72 5.35 36.39
N GLU A 4 -0.32 6.59 36.69
CA GLU A 4 -0.41 7.73 35.76
C GLU A 4 0.87 7.99 34.94
N ILE A 5 1.92 7.17 35.09
CA ILE A 5 3.19 7.31 34.32
C ILE A 5 3.36 6.14 33.34
N SER A 6 2.28 5.63 32.74
CA SER A 6 2.39 4.74 31.59
C SER A 6 2.61 5.56 30.31
N HIS A 7 3.87 5.92 30.05
CA HIS A 7 4.41 6.70 28.91
C HIS A 7 3.43 6.92 27.72
N PRO A 8 2.56 7.95 27.75
CA PRO A 8 1.52 8.17 26.74
C PRO A 8 2.10 8.34 25.33
N HIS A 9 3.24 9.02 25.22
CA HIS A 9 3.98 9.15 23.97
C HIS A 9 4.44 7.79 23.41
N SER A 10 5.04 6.92 24.23
CA SER A 10 5.49 5.60 23.78
C SER A 10 4.33 4.72 23.33
N ARG A 11 3.17 4.85 24.00
CA ARG A 11 1.94 4.16 23.59
C ARG A 11 1.38 4.71 22.27
N ALA A 12 1.37 6.02 22.09
CA ALA A 12 0.96 6.64 20.82
C ALA A 12 1.84 6.19 19.66
N LEU A 13 3.16 6.21 19.87
CA LEU A 13 4.15 5.70 18.92
C LEU A 13 3.89 4.24 18.57
N ALA A 14 3.72 3.38 19.57
CA ALA A 14 3.44 1.95 19.38
C ALA A 14 2.16 1.70 18.57
N LEU A 15 1.10 2.47 18.83
CA LEU A 15 -0.16 2.35 18.09
C LEU A 15 -0.01 2.75 16.61
N VAL A 16 0.71 3.83 16.31
CA VAL A 16 0.96 4.26 14.92
C VAL A 16 1.79 3.22 14.18
N TRP A 17 2.87 2.69 14.78
CA TRP A 17 3.67 1.65 14.13
C TRP A 17 2.92 0.33 13.98
N ALA A 18 2.09 -0.03 14.95
CA ALA A 18 1.22 -1.21 14.83
C ALA A 18 0.22 -1.05 13.68
N ALA A 19 -0.42 0.13 13.56
CA ALA A 19 -1.31 0.44 12.44
C ALA A 19 -0.56 0.34 11.09
N TRP A 20 0.67 0.86 11.01
CA TRP A 20 1.45 0.79 9.79
C TRP A 20 1.85 -0.64 9.40
N LEU A 21 2.33 -1.43 10.36
CA LEU A 21 2.71 -2.82 10.11
C LEU A 21 1.51 -3.65 9.62
N ARG A 22 0.34 -3.44 10.24
CA ARG A 22 -0.93 -4.05 9.84
C ARG A 22 -1.37 -3.59 8.46
N GLN A 23 -1.18 -2.31 8.16
CA GLN A 23 -1.44 -1.74 6.82
C GLN A 23 -0.56 -2.43 5.77
N PHE A 24 0.75 -2.60 6.01
CA PHE A 24 1.63 -3.29 5.05
C PHE A 24 1.17 -4.72 4.76
N ARG A 25 0.59 -5.38 5.77
CA ARG A 25 -0.01 -6.72 5.68
C ARG A 25 -1.44 -6.71 5.12
N ARG A 26 -1.98 -5.54 4.82
CA ARG A 26 -3.34 -5.28 4.32
C ARG A 26 -4.43 -5.78 5.28
N GLU A 27 -4.19 -5.65 6.58
CA GLU A 27 -5.14 -6.01 7.65
C GLU A 27 -6.05 -4.81 7.98
N VAL A 28 -7.09 -4.62 7.18
CA VAL A 28 -7.95 -3.42 7.18
C VAL A 28 -8.53 -3.10 8.57
N THR A 29 -9.32 -4.02 9.16
CA THR A 29 -9.96 -3.81 10.47
C THR A 29 -8.94 -3.52 11.58
N SER A 30 -7.86 -4.29 11.60
CA SER A 30 -6.80 -4.13 12.59
C SER A 30 -6.02 -2.82 12.42
N THR A 31 -5.95 -2.29 11.20
CA THR A 31 -5.35 -0.97 10.91
C THR A 31 -6.27 0.15 11.42
N GLU A 32 -7.57 0.05 11.13
CA GLU A 32 -8.58 1.02 11.59
C GLU A 32 -8.57 1.15 13.12
N GLU A 33 -8.64 0.04 13.85
CA GLU A 33 -8.66 0.01 15.31
C GLU A 33 -7.45 0.73 15.93
N MET A 34 -6.25 0.43 15.42
CA MET A 34 -5.00 0.99 15.95
C MET A 34 -4.84 2.46 15.56
N ALA A 35 -5.19 2.81 14.32
CA ALA A 35 -5.15 4.18 13.83
C ALA A 35 -6.12 5.07 14.60
N GLN A 36 -7.35 4.60 14.84
CA GLN A 36 -8.36 5.33 15.60
C GLN A 36 -7.96 5.49 17.07
N ALA A 37 -7.34 4.47 17.68
CA ALA A 37 -6.77 4.56 19.02
C ALA A 37 -5.60 5.56 19.09
N ALA A 38 -4.71 5.55 18.10
CA ALA A 38 -3.61 6.50 17.99
C ALA A 38 -4.12 7.94 17.86
N ILE A 39 -5.11 8.19 17.00
CA ILE A 39 -5.69 9.53 16.79
C ILE A 39 -6.25 10.09 18.10
N ARG A 40 -7.00 9.30 18.87
CA ARG A 40 -7.56 9.73 20.17
C ARG A 40 -6.46 10.14 21.14
N LEU A 41 -5.51 9.23 21.38
CA LEU A 41 -4.43 9.46 22.33
C LEU A 41 -3.54 10.65 21.92
N CYS A 42 -3.24 10.79 20.63
CA CYS A 42 -2.45 11.91 20.12
C CYS A 42 -3.19 13.24 20.18
N SER A 43 -4.52 13.24 20.06
CA SER A 43 -5.34 14.45 20.19
C SER A 43 -5.45 14.90 21.65
N GLU A 44 -5.54 13.96 22.59
CA GLU A 44 -5.56 14.25 24.03
C GLU A 44 -4.23 14.83 24.53
N HIS A 45 -3.10 14.33 24.05
CA HIS A 45 -1.77 14.71 24.54
C HIS A 45 -0.99 15.68 23.63
N GLY A 46 -1.53 16.08 22.48
CA GLY A 46 -0.90 17.05 21.59
C GLY A 46 0.30 16.51 20.81
N TYR A 47 0.16 15.35 20.15
CA TYR A 47 1.19 14.75 19.31
C TYR A 47 0.86 14.86 17.82
N PRO A 48 1.10 16.01 17.17
CA PRO A 48 0.61 16.30 15.81
C PRO A 48 1.19 15.36 14.75
N LEU A 49 2.48 15.00 14.85
CA LEU A 49 3.15 14.07 13.94
C LEU A 49 2.44 12.70 13.91
N TRP A 50 2.27 12.10 15.08
CA TRP A 50 1.67 10.78 15.24
C TRP A 50 0.17 10.79 14.93
N ARG A 51 -0.53 11.89 15.28
CA ARG A 51 -1.93 12.11 14.90
C ARG A 51 -2.10 12.14 13.37
N ALA A 52 -1.24 12.86 12.66
CA ALA A 52 -1.29 12.97 11.21
C ALA A 52 -1.09 11.61 10.53
N MET A 53 -0.09 10.84 10.96
CA MET A 53 0.13 9.48 10.46
C MET A 53 -1.05 8.54 10.73
N GLY A 54 -1.59 8.57 11.96
CA GLY A 54 -2.78 7.81 12.31
C GLY A 54 -3.99 8.19 11.45
N ALA A 55 -4.20 9.49 11.18
CA ALA A 55 -5.28 9.96 10.33
C ALA A 55 -5.20 9.44 8.90
N ILE A 56 -4.00 9.34 8.31
CA ILE A 56 -3.79 8.77 6.97
C ILE A 56 -4.13 7.27 6.97
N MET A 57 -3.64 6.51 7.95
CA MET A 57 -3.90 5.05 8.05
C MET A 57 -5.38 4.75 8.29
N HIS A 58 -6.05 5.58 9.08
CA HIS A 58 -7.49 5.47 9.31
C HIS A 58 -8.28 5.73 8.02
N GLY A 59 -7.96 6.82 7.31
CA GLY A 59 -8.61 7.11 6.02
C GLY A 59 -8.40 6.00 4.99
N TRP A 60 -7.22 5.40 4.94
CA TRP A 60 -6.95 4.23 4.09
C TRP A 60 -7.85 3.04 4.47
N ALA A 61 -7.94 2.69 5.76
CA ALA A 61 -8.74 1.55 6.20
C ALA A 61 -10.24 1.72 5.94
N LEU A 62 -10.76 2.95 6.13
CA LEU A 62 -12.14 3.28 5.77
C LEU A 62 -12.37 3.18 4.26
N SER A 63 -11.41 3.64 3.45
CA SER A 63 -11.51 3.54 1.98
C SER A 63 -11.53 2.09 1.50
N GLU A 64 -10.73 1.21 2.11
CA GLU A 64 -10.73 -0.22 1.81
C GLU A 64 -12.05 -0.90 2.20
N SER A 65 -12.74 -0.37 3.22
CA SER A 65 -14.05 -0.85 3.65
C SER A 65 -15.21 -0.29 2.81
N GLY A 66 -14.91 0.53 1.79
CA GLY A 66 -15.92 1.14 0.91
C GLY A 66 -16.75 2.25 1.57
N GLN A 67 -16.32 2.76 2.72
CA GLN A 67 -17.04 3.79 3.45
C GLN A 67 -16.63 5.17 2.93
N LYS A 68 -17.60 5.96 2.45
CA LYS A 68 -17.45 7.40 2.17
C LYS A 68 -16.12 7.78 1.48
N PRO A 69 -15.90 7.34 0.24
CA PRO A 69 -14.60 7.44 -0.43
C PRO A 69 -14.03 8.87 -0.49
N GLU A 70 -14.89 9.88 -0.69
CA GLU A 70 -14.46 11.28 -0.74
C GLU A 70 -13.97 11.79 0.62
N GLU A 71 -14.68 11.46 1.70
CA GLU A 71 -14.28 11.84 3.07
C GLU A 71 -12.95 11.17 3.45
N CYS A 72 -12.75 9.91 3.05
CA CYS A 72 -11.52 9.18 3.29
C CYS A 72 -10.32 9.82 2.60
N ILE A 73 -10.44 10.09 1.29
CA ILE A 73 -9.37 10.75 0.52
C ILE A 73 -9.07 12.14 1.09
N ALA A 74 -10.10 12.91 1.45
CA ALA A 74 -9.94 14.22 2.07
C ALA A 74 -9.19 14.13 3.41
N GLN A 75 -9.57 13.18 4.28
CA GLN A 75 -8.89 12.92 5.54
C GLN A 75 -7.41 12.58 5.33
N MET A 76 -7.09 11.71 4.37
CA MET A 76 -5.71 11.31 4.08
C MET A 76 -4.88 12.47 3.54
N ARG A 77 -5.44 13.30 2.65
CA ARG A 77 -4.78 14.50 2.14
C ARG A 77 -4.53 15.53 3.23
N GLN A 78 -5.50 15.73 4.12
CA GLN A 78 -5.32 16.61 5.28
C GLN A 78 -4.23 16.07 6.22
N GLY A 79 -4.24 14.77 6.52
CA GLY A 79 -3.19 14.14 7.33
C GLY A 79 -1.80 14.30 6.71
N LEU A 80 -1.68 14.18 5.38
CA LEU A 80 -0.40 14.42 4.69
C LEU A 80 0.04 15.90 4.76
N ALA A 81 -0.90 16.84 4.65
CA ALA A 81 -0.63 18.27 4.82
C ALA A 81 -0.17 18.58 6.26
N ASP A 82 -0.86 18.04 7.26
CA ASP A 82 -0.51 18.18 8.68
C ASP A 82 0.89 17.59 8.95
N LEU A 83 1.18 16.41 8.39
CA LEU A 83 2.50 15.78 8.48
C LEU A 83 3.59 16.69 7.91
N ARG A 84 3.38 17.25 6.71
CA ARG A 84 4.32 18.19 6.09
C ARG A 84 4.52 19.45 6.94
N ALA A 85 3.46 19.96 7.56
CA ALA A 85 3.53 21.13 8.44
C ALA A 85 4.37 20.89 9.71
N THR A 86 4.55 19.64 10.14
CA THR A 86 5.47 19.30 11.25
C THR A 86 6.95 19.38 10.86
N GLY A 87 7.29 19.57 9.58
CA GLY A 87 8.65 19.51 9.06
C GLY A 87 9.18 18.08 8.88
N ALA A 88 8.41 17.05 9.25
CA ALA A 88 8.74 15.66 8.99
C ALA A 88 8.62 15.36 7.49
N GLY A 89 9.76 15.32 6.80
CA GLY A 89 9.82 15.08 5.36
C GLY A 89 9.77 13.61 4.94
N LEU A 90 9.94 12.68 5.89
CA LEU A 90 10.11 11.25 5.63
C LEU A 90 8.78 10.57 5.29
N TRP A 91 8.86 9.51 4.47
CA TRP A 91 7.76 8.57 4.19
C TRP A 91 6.61 9.12 3.36
N GLN A 92 6.75 10.34 2.82
CA GLN A 92 5.74 10.93 1.94
C GLN A 92 5.38 10.04 0.75
N PRO A 93 6.33 9.36 0.07
CA PRO A 93 5.99 8.44 -1.02
C PRO A 93 5.06 7.30 -0.57
N CYS A 94 5.20 6.82 0.68
CA CYS A 94 4.34 5.77 1.22
C CYS A 94 2.90 6.28 1.39
N PHE A 95 2.72 7.46 1.99
CA PHE A 95 1.38 8.02 2.19
C PHE A 95 0.69 8.41 0.88
N LEU A 96 1.45 8.89 -0.10
CA LEU A 96 0.92 9.15 -1.43
C LEU A 96 0.46 7.85 -2.12
N ALA A 97 1.17 6.74 -1.95
CA ALA A 97 0.72 5.44 -2.45
C ALA A 97 -0.64 5.03 -1.85
N LEU A 98 -0.84 5.23 -0.54
CA LEU A 98 -2.13 4.94 0.11
C LEU A 98 -3.25 5.83 -0.42
N ILE A 99 -2.97 7.11 -0.69
CA ILE A 99 -3.96 8.01 -1.30
C ILE A 99 -4.31 7.55 -2.71
N ALA A 100 -3.33 7.07 -3.49
CA ALA A 100 -3.57 6.53 -4.81
C ALA A 100 -4.44 5.25 -4.77
N GLU A 101 -4.23 4.36 -3.79
CA GLU A 101 -5.10 3.21 -3.53
C GLU A 101 -6.54 3.65 -3.22
N ALA A 102 -6.71 4.64 -2.34
CA ALA A 102 -8.03 5.17 -2.02
C ALA A 102 -8.71 5.81 -3.25
N CYS A 103 -7.95 6.51 -4.10
CA CYS A 103 -8.43 7.03 -5.38
C CYS A 103 -8.87 5.91 -6.34
N ASP A 104 -8.13 4.80 -6.41
CA ASP A 104 -8.52 3.63 -7.21
C ASP A 104 -9.87 3.06 -6.77
N LYS A 105 -10.05 2.87 -5.45
CA LYS A 105 -11.31 2.38 -4.86
C LYS A 105 -12.47 3.33 -5.12
N ALA A 106 -12.21 4.63 -5.10
CA ALA A 106 -13.19 5.68 -5.40
C ALA A 106 -13.44 5.89 -6.91
N ASN A 107 -12.80 5.10 -7.79
CA ASN A 107 -12.85 5.26 -9.24
C ASN A 107 -12.39 6.65 -9.73
N ARG A 108 -11.51 7.32 -8.96
CA ARG A 108 -10.89 8.62 -9.28
C ARG A 108 -9.51 8.39 -9.89
N ILE A 109 -9.49 7.70 -11.01
CA ILE A 109 -8.28 7.12 -11.62
C ILE A 109 -7.24 8.19 -11.97
N ASP A 110 -7.65 9.28 -12.63
CA ASP A 110 -6.74 10.36 -13.02
C ASP A 110 -6.07 11.04 -11.83
N GLU A 111 -6.81 11.20 -10.72
CA GLU A 111 -6.24 11.74 -9.49
C GLU A 111 -5.27 10.78 -8.82
N GLY A 112 -5.56 9.48 -8.85
CA GLY A 112 -4.62 8.46 -8.38
C GLY A 112 -3.32 8.50 -9.17
N LEU A 113 -3.39 8.62 -10.50
CA LEU A 113 -2.21 8.74 -11.36
C LEU A 113 -1.39 10.01 -11.05
N ALA A 114 -2.06 11.15 -10.89
CA ALA A 114 -1.41 12.41 -10.53
C ALA A 114 -0.69 12.34 -9.16
N VAL A 115 -1.30 11.65 -8.18
CA VAL A 115 -0.70 11.41 -6.86
C VAL A 115 0.54 10.50 -6.98
N LEU A 116 0.51 9.48 -7.84
CA LEU A 116 1.67 8.63 -8.10
C LEU A 116 2.79 9.37 -8.83
N ASP A 117 2.47 10.25 -9.79
CA ASP A 117 3.46 11.12 -10.43
C ASP A 117 4.19 11.99 -9.40
N GLN A 118 3.44 12.58 -8.46
CA GLN A 118 4.03 13.33 -7.34
C GLN A 118 4.94 12.45 -6.48
N ALA A 119 4.50 11.24 -6.14
CA ALA A 119 5.27 10.33 -5.29
C ALA A 119 6.59 9.93 -5.96
N LEU A 120 6.55 9.56 -7.25
CA LEU A 120 7.73 9.19 -8.01
C LEU A 120 8.70 10.36 -8.20
N GLY A 121 8.20 11.59 -8.37
CA GLY A 121 9.04 12.79 -8.36
C GLY A 121 9.82 12.96 -7.05
N ILE A 122 9.16 12.76 -5.90
CA ILE A 122 9.83 12.80 -4.59
C ILE A 122 10.90 11.71 -4.46
N VAL A 123 10.62 10.49 -4.95
CA VAL A 123 11.60 9.39 -4.93
C VAL A 123 12.86 9.75 -5.74
N GLN A 124 12.68 10.38 -6.90
CA GLN A 124 13.78 10.82 -7.75
C GLN A 124 14.61 11.93 -7.10
N GLU A 125 13.95 12.92 -6.48
CA GLU A 125 14.62 14.07 -5.85
C GLU A 125 15.32 13.72 -4.54
N ARG A 126 14.73 12.85 -3.71
CA ARG A 126 15.14 12.62 -2.32
C ARG A 126 15.76 11.24 -2.05
N ALA A 127 15.77 10.36 -3.05
CA ALA A 127 16.18 8.97 -2.92
C ALA A 127 15.41 8.17 -1.83
N GLU A 128 14.18 8.58 -1.50
CA GLU A 128 13.28 7.86 -0.59
C GLU A 128 12.65 6.63 -1.27
N ARG A 129 13.47 5.63 -1.58
CA ARG A 129 13.10 4.50 -2.45
C ARG A 129 12.34 3.37 -1.78
N PHE A 130 12.13 3.44 -0.46
CA PHE A 130 11.58 2.34 0.35
C PHE A 130 10.26 1.73 -0.20
N TYR A 131 9.39 2.54 -0.83
CA TYR A 131 8.10 2.10 -1.36
C TYR A 131 7.97 2.24 -2.90
N GLU A 132 9.10 2.46 -3.58
CA GLU A 132 9.15 2.73 -5.02
C GLU A 132 8.58 1.58 -5.85
N ALA A 133 8.84 0.33 -5.44
CA ALA A 133 8.25 -0.84 -6.10
C ALA A 133 6.71 -0.78 -6.10
N GLU A 134 6.10 -0.40 -4.97
CA GLU A 134 4.64 -0.32 -4.89
C GLU A 134 4.07 0.84 -5.70
N LEU A 135 4.76 1.97 -5.78
CA LEU A 135 4.35 3.10 -6.64
C LEU A 135 4.25 2.67 -8.10
N HIS A 136 5.25 1.93 -8.59
CA HIS A 136 5.21 1.40 -9.95
C HIS A 136 4.10 0.36 -10.13
N ARG A 137 3.88 -0.53 -9.15
CA ARG A 137 2.78 -1.49 -9.22
C ARG A 137 1.42 -0.78 -9.31
N LEU A 138 1.14 0.17 -8.42
CA LEU A 138 -0.12 0.93 -8.42
C LEU A 138 -0.31 1.72 -9.72
N ARG A 139 0.78 2.26 -10.29
CA ARG A 139 0.71 2.93 -11.59
C ARG A 139 0.23 1.98 -12.69
N GLY A 140 0.74 0.75 -12.70
CA GLY A 140 0.32 -0.27 -13.66
C GLY A 140 -1.19 -0.56 -13.57
N GLU A 141 -1.69 -0.81 -12.36
CA GLU A 141 -3.12 -1.05 -12.10
C GLU A 141 -3.99 0.12 -12.59
N LEU A 142 -3.65 1.35 -12.19
CA LEU A 142 -4.41 2.54 -12.58
C LEU A 142 -4.36 2.82 -14.08
N LEU A 143 -3.22 2.58 -14.75
CA LEU A 143 -3.11 2.74 -16.20
C LEU A 143 -4.03 1.78 -16.95
N LEU A 144 -4.13 0.53 -16.50
CA LEU A 144 -5.00 -0.47 -17.11
C LEU A 144 -6.49 -0.12 -16.89
N ARG A 145 -6.83 0.37 -15.69
CA ARG A 145 -8.19 0.85 -15.39
C ARG A 145 -8.58 2.12 -16.13
N CYS A 146 -7.64 3.03 -16.34
CA CYS A 146 -7.85 4.26 -17.11
C CYS A 146 -8.17 3.93 -18.58
N ASN A 147 -7.40 3.03 -19.18
CA ASN A 147 -7.61 2.59 -20.54
C ASN A 147 -7.12 1.14 -20.72
N PRO A 148 -8.01 0.18 -21.05
CA PRO A 148 -7.61 -1.20 -21.32
C PRO A 148 -6.57 -1.36 -22.44
N ALA A 149 -6.41 -0.38 -23.33
CA ALA A 149 -5.36 -0.38 -24.35
C ALA A 149 -3.93 -0.16 -23.79
N ASN A 150 -3.79 0.26 -22.52
CA ASN A 150 -2.50 0.52 -21.88
C ASN A 150 -1.75 -0.75 -21.42
N VAL A 151 -2.13 -1.93 -21.91
CA VAL A 151 -1.54 -3.24 -21.54
C VAL A 151 -0.01 -3.21 -21.49
N SER A 152 0.64 -2.67 -22.52
CA SER A 152 2.11 -2.61 -22.61
C SER A 152 2.74 -1.70 -21.54
N ALA A 153 2.13 -0.54 -21.30
CA ALA A 153 2.59 0.39 -20.26
C ALA A 153 2.37 -0.19 -18.86
N CYS A 154 1.24 -0.86 -18.65
CA CYS A 154 0.91 -1.59 -17.42
C CYS A 154 1.93 -2.71 -17.14
N GLU A 155 2.22 -3.57 -18.12
CA GLU A 155 3.22 -4.63 -18.01
C GLU A 155 4.62 -4.07 -17.69
N THR A 156 5.00 -2.96 -18.32
CA THR A 156 6.27 -2.27 -18.05
C THR A 156 6.34 -1.77 -16.60
N CYS A 157 5.23 -1.25 -16.06
CA CYS A 157 5.14 -0.82 -14.68
C CYS A 157 5.33 -2.00 -13.71
N PHE A 158 4.65 -3.13 -13.93
CA PHE A 158 4.81 -4.32 -13.08
C PHE A 158 6.20 -4.92 -13.14
N ARG A 159 6.82 -5.00 -14.33
CA ARG A 159 8.20 -5.48 -14.47
C ARG A 159 9.19 -4.58 -13.74
N THR A 160 9.01 -3.26 -13.84
CA THR A 160 9.81 -2.28 -13.08
C THR A 160 9.64 -2.47 -11.58
N ALA A 161 8.41 -2.62 -11.09
CA ALA A 161 8.12 -2.89 -9.68
C ALA A 161 8.83 -4.17 -9.17
N ILE A 162 8.78 -5.26 -9.93
CA ILE A 162 9.46 -6.52 -9.59
C ILE A 162 10.99 -6.32 -9.52
N ALA A 163 11.58 -5.63 -10.51
CA ALA A 163 13.01 -5.37 -10.55
C ALA A 163 13.48 -4.55 -9.34
N ILE A 164 12.73 -3.50 -8.99
CA ILE A 164 13.01 -2.65 -7.83
C ILE A 164 12.87 -3.45 -6.53
N ALA A 165 11.78 -4.19 -6.38
CA ALA A 165 11.54 -5.03 -5.20
C ALA A 165 12.66 -6.07 -5.00
N ARG A 166 13.13 -6.71 -6.08
CA ARG A 166 14.27 -7.63 -6.03
C ARG A 166 15.56 -6.94 -5.56
N ASN A 167 15.86 -5.77 -6.12
CA ASN A 167 17.04 -5.00 -5.75
C ASN A 167 16.99 -4.55 -4.28
N GLN A 168 15.79 -4.23 -3.78
CA GLN A 168 15.55 -3.89 -2.38
C GLN A 168 15.42 -5.09 -1.45
N GLN A 169 15.41 -6.31 -1.99
CA GLN A 169 15.08 -7.54 -1.27
C GLN A 169 13.70 -7.47 -0.57
N ALA A 170 12.77 -6.69 -1.12
CA ALA A 170 11.42 -6.46 -0.61
C ALA A 170 10.46 -7.54 -1.14
N ARG A 171 10.52 -8.74 -0.56
CA ARG A 171 9.90 -9.94 -1.12
C ARG A 171 8.37 -9.90 -1.15
N SER A 172 7.73 -9.29 -0.16
CA SER A 172 6.27 -9.09 -0.17
C SER A 172 5.84 -8.19 -1.33
N LEU A 173 6.59 -7.11 -1.60
CA LEU A 173 6.33 -6.21 -2.73
C LEU A 173 6.62 -6.90 -4.07
N GLU A 174 7.67 -7.73 -4.15
CA GLU A 174 7.93 -8.55 -5.33
C GLU A 174 6.76 -9.48 -5.63
N LEU A 175 6.26 -10.19 -4.61
CA LEU A 175 5.12 -11.11 -4.74
C LEU A 175 3.86 -10.37 -5.18
N ARG A 176 3.58 -9.21 -4.58
CA ARG A 176 2.40 -8.40 -4.93
C ARG A 176 2.46 -7.93 -6.39
N ALA A 177 3.60 -7.40 -6.82
CA ALA A 177 3.80 -6.96 -8.21
C ALA A 177 3.76 -8.12 -9.21
N ALA A 178 4.34 -9.26 -8.87
CA ALA A 178 4.28 -10.47 -9.68
C ALA A 178 2.87 -11.03 -9.80
N THR A 179 2.05 -10.91 -8.75
CA THR A 179 0.64 -11.31 -8.77
C THR A 179 -0.16 -10.44 -9.73
N SER A 180 0.04 -9.11 -9.72
CA SER A 180 -0.56 -8.20 -10.71
C SER A 180 -0.14 -8.54 -12.15
N LEU A 181 1.14 -8.80 -12.39
CA LEU A 181 1.64 -9.19 -13.71
C LEU A 181 1.06 -10.54 -14.18
N ALA A 182 0.99 -11.51 -13.27
CA ALA A 182 0.41 -12.82 -13.56
C ALA A 182 -1.06 -12.71 -13.95
N ARG A 183 -1.86 -11.87 -13.27
CA ARG A 183 -3.26 -11.60 -13.66
C ARG A 183 -3.36 -11.05 -15.08
N LEU A 184 -2.51 -10.06 -15.42
CA LEU A 184 -2.45 -9.49 -16.77
C LEU A 184 -2.12 -10.54 -17.84
N TRP A 185 -1.17 -11.44 -17.55
CA TRP A 185 -0.82 -12.53 -18.46
C TRP A 185 -1.93 -13.57 -18.59
N VAL A 186 -2.66 -13.87 -17.52
CA VAL A 186 -3.82 -14.77 -17.57
C VAL A 186 -4.91 -14.23 -18.49
N GLU A 187 -5.22 -12.94 -18.41
CA GLU A 187 -6.19 -12.28 -19.29
C GLU A 187 -5.77 -12.34 -20.77
N ARG A 188 -4.47 -12.40 -21.04
CA ARG A 188 -3.88 -12.55 -22.39
C ARG A 188 -3.75 -14.01 -22.85
N GLY A 189 -4.13 -14.98 -22.02
CA GLY A 189 -3.98 -16.41 -22.32
C GLY A 189 -2.57 -16.96 -22.07
N GLU A 190 -1.65 -16.17 -21.51
CA GLU A 190 -0.26 -16.57 -21.21
C GLU A 190 -0.16 -17.30 -19.85
N ARG A 191 -1.03 -18.29 -19.62
CA ARG A 191 -1.19 -18.96 -18.32
C ARG A 191 0.08 -19.62 -17.79
N ARG A 192 0.88 -20.24 -18.67
CA ARG A 192 2.15 -20.89 -18.28
C ARG A 192 3.17 -19.87 -17.76
N ASN A 193 3.32 -18.72 -18.43
CA ASN A 193 4.21 -17.64 -17.97
C ASN A 193 3.81 -17.14 -16.57
N ALA A 194 2.50 -16.95 -16.34
CA ALA A 194 1.95 -16.57 -15.05
C ALA A 194 2.23 -17.62 -13.95
N GLN A 195 2.05 -18.90 -14.28
CA GLN A 195 2.29 -20.01 -13.35
C GLN A 195 3.78 -20.12 -12.99
N ASP A 196 4.68 -20.06 -13.96
CA ASP A 196 6.12 -20.20 -13.74
C ASP A 196 6.66 -19.05 -12.86
N LEU A 197 6.22 -17.81 -13.14
CA LEU A 197 6.59 -16.64 -12.35
C LEU A 197 6.15 -16.77 -10.89
N LEU A 198 4.86 -17.07 -10.66
CA LEU A 198 4.31 -17.14 -9.30
C LEU A 198 4.85 -18.34 -8.52
N THR A 199 5.06 -19.48 -9.16
CA THR A 199 5.63 -20.67 -8.51
C THR A 199 7.04 -20.38 -8.01
N GLY A 200 7.88 -19.73 -8.84
CA GLY A 200 9.24 -19.37 -8.47
C GLY A 200 9.31 -18.43 -7.26
N ILE A 201 8.43 -17.42 -7.21
CA ILE A 201 8.42 -16.43 -6.12
C ILE A 201 7.78 -17.01 -4.86
N CYS A 202 6.64 -17.71 -4.97
CA CYS A 202 5.95 -18.31 -3.82
C CYS A 202 6.82 -19.38 -3.14
N GLY A 203 7.63 -20.12 -3.89
CA GLY A 203 8.51 -21.17 -3.37
C GLY A 203 9.58 -20.67 -2.39
N TRP A 204 9.86 -19.36 -2.35
CA TRP A 204 10.82 -18.81 -1.41
C TRP A 204 10.25 -18.60 0.01
N PHE A 205 8.94 -18.44 0.15
CA PHE A 205 8.33 -18.10 1.44
C PHE A 205 8.18 -19.32 2.37
N THR A 206 8.75 -19.23 3.57
CA THR A 206 8.64 -20.25 4.63
C THR A 206 7.64 -19.88 5.74
N GLU A 207 7.19 -18.62 5.77
CA GLU A 207 6.28 -18.08 6.78
C GLU A 207 5.35 -17.03 6.16
N GLY A 208 4.45 -16.46 6.95
CA GLY A 208 3.55 -15.40 6.49
C GLY A 208 2.41 -15.89 5.60
N PHE A 209 2.12 -17.19 5.54
CA PHE A 209 1.10 -17.78 4.66
C PHE A 209 -0.32 -17.22 4.84
N ASN A 210 -0.58 -16.54 5.96
CA ASN A 210 -1.85 -15.90 6.25
C ASN A 210 -1.94 -14.44 5.76
N THR A 211 -0.85 -13.84 5.27
CA THR A 211 -0.88 -12.50 4.69
C THR A 211 -1.66 -12.49 3.39
N LEU A 212 -2.29 -11.35 3.09
CA LEU A 212 -3.17 -11.24 1.94
C LEU A 212 -2.43 -11.50 0.62
N ASP A 213 -1.20 -10.97 0.47
CA ASP A 213 -0.42 -11.13 -0.76
C ASP A 213 -0.11 -12.61 -1.07
N LEU A 214 0.25 -13.42 -0.06
CA LEU A 214 0.49 -14.86 -0.23
C LEU A 214 -0.79 -15.63 -0.52
N ARG A 215 -1.91 -15.25 0.11
CA ARG A 215 -3.22 -15.86 -0.16
C ARG A 215 -3.68 -15.57 -1.58
N GLU A 216 -3.57 -14.34 -2.05
CA GLU A 216 -3.93 -13.93 -3.41
C GLU A 216 -3.08 -14.65 -4.46
N ALA A 217 -1.76 -14.73 -4.27
CA ALA A 217 -0.86 -15.42 -5.19
C ALA A 217 -1.15 -16.94 -5.26
N ARG A 218 -1.42 -17.58 -4.12
CA ARG A 218 -1.75 -19.01 -4.07
C ARG A 218 -3.11 -19.32 -4.67
N ALA A 219 -4.11 -18.46 -4.45
CA ALA A 219 -5.42 -18.59 -5.09
C ALA A 219 -5.27 -18.56 -6.61
N LEU A 220 -4.52 -17.59 -7.15
CA LEU A 220 -4.25 -17.49 -8.58
C LEU A 220 -3.48 -18.70 -9.12
N LEU A 221 -2.48 -19.21 -8.39
CA LEU A 221 -1.78 -20.46 -8.77
C LEU A 221 -2.73 -21.67 -8.82
N SER A 222 -3.70 -21.73 -7.91
CA SER A 222 -4.67 -22.82 -7.85
C SER A 222 -5.65 -22.75 -9.03
N GLU A 223 -6.09 -21.54 -9.39
CA GLU A 223 -6.87 -21.29 -10.61
C GLU A 223 -6.09 -21.65 -11.88
N LEU A 224 -4.77 -21.43 -11.90
CA LEU A 224 -3.89 -21.74 -13.02
C LEU A 224 -3.67 -23.25 -13.21
N GLY A 225 -3.65 -24.02 -12.12
CA GLY A 225 -3.47 -25.47 -12.12
C GLY A 225 -4.76 -26.30 -12.24
N GLY A 226 -5.94 -25.66 -12.21
CA GLY A 226 -7.22 -26.34 -12.44
C GLY A 226 -7.36 -26.87 -13.87
N PRO A 227 -8.07 -27.99 -14.11
CA PRO A 227 -8.29 -28.52 -15.45
C PRO A 227 -9.09 -27.52 -16.29
N THR A 228 -8.52 -27.08 -17.41
CA THR A 228 -9.21 -26.36 -18.50
C THR A 228 -10.16 -27.26 -19.24
#